data_AF-A0A436R124-F1
#
_entry.id   AF-A0A436R124-F1
#
_cell.length_a   1.000
_cell.length_b   1.000
_cell.length_c   1.000
_cell.angle_alpha   90.00
_cell.angle_beta   90.00
_cell.angle_gamma   90.00
#
_symmetry.space_group_name_H-M   'P 1'
#
loop_
_entity.id
_entity.type
_entity.pdbx_description
1 polymer ?
#
loop_
_entity_poly.entity_id
_entity_poly.type
_entity_poly.pdbx_seq_one_letter_code
_entity_poly.pdbx_strand_id
1 'polypeptide(L)'
;VVHNQRWLAYLGDYAYDTAMLINRVVTKLRHLLGLPYWSFSSWAKVKVKNAVNFIGSFQTVLSEEARRSHVDGVICGHIHHAAIESYGDVQYINTGDWVESCTAAVEHFDGRLEILTWAHVLPESSTGKDVLVPVDIIDLKGRAARAA
;
A
#
# COMPACT_ATOMS: atom_id res chain seq x y z
N VAL A 1 25.49 2.21 2.97
CA VAL A 1 25.15 2.81 1.66
C VAL A 1 23.69 3.21 1.71
N VAL A 2 23.39 4.45 2.10
CA VAL A 2 22.02 4.99 2.08
C VAL A 2 22.08 6.26 1.25
N HIS A 3 21.99 6.10 -0.06
CA HIS A 3 21.91 7.23 -0.98
C HIS A 3 20.43 7.56 -1.19
N ASN A 4 20.12 8.85 -1.09
CA ASN A 4 18.90 9.52 -1.55
C ASN A 4 17.63 9.43 -0.70
N GLN A 5 17.69 9.97 0.53
CA GLN A 5 16.49 10.39 1.28
C GLN A 5 16.67 11.82 1.85
N ARG A 6 17.31 12.72 1.09
CA ARG A 6 17.43 14.15 1.48
C ARG A 6 16.06 14.77 1.74
N TRP A 7 15.06 14.42 0.93
CA TRP A 7 13.68 14.86 1.11
C TRP A 7 13.06 14.38 2.43
N LEU A 8 13.42 13.18 2.89
CA LEU A 8 12.94 12.62 4.16
C LEU A 8 13.53 13.38 5.37
N ALA A 9 14.78 13.86 5.26
CA ALA A 9 15.39 14.72 6.25
C ALA A 9 14.71 16.10 6.31
N TYR A 10 14.44 16.72 5.16
CA TYR A 10 13.70 18.00 5.09
C TYR A 10 12.24 17.88 5.53
N LEU A 11 11.58 16.76 5.23
CA LEU A 11 10.23 16.45 5.70
C LEU A 11 10.21 16.27 7.22
N GLY A 12 11.24 15.62 7.78
CA GLY A 12 11.42 15.44 9.22
C GLY A 12 11.57 16.78 9.96
N ASP A 13 12.39 17.70 9.44
CA ASP A 13 12.55 19.04 10.02
C ASP A 13 11.27 19.86 9.92
N TYR A 14 10.59 19.84 8.76
CA TYR A 14 9.32 20.55 8.61
C TYR A 14 8.21 19.97 9.50
N ALA A 15 8.17 18.65 9.67
CA ALA A 15 7.26 17.99 10.58
C ALA A 15 7.57 18.34 12.04
N TYR A 16 8.84 18.49 12.41
CA TYR A 16 9.27 18.89 13.75
C TYR A 16 8.80 20.31 14.08
N ASP A 17 9.08 21.27 13.18
CA ASP A 17 8.66 22.66 13.36
C ASP A 17 7.13 22.79 13.39
N THR A 18 6.44 22.06 12.51
CA THR A 18 4.97 22.02 12.47
C THR A 18 4.40 21.41 13.75
N ALA A 19 4.98 20.32 14.25
CA ALA A 19 4.58 19.71 15.52
C ALA A 19 4.78 20.67 16.70
N MET A 20 5.86 21.48 16.69
CA MET A 20 6.11 22.46 17.74
C MET A 20 5.10 23.62 17.69
N LEU A 21 4.69 24.05 16.50
CA LEU A 21 3.65 25.04 16.27
C LEU A 21 2.27 24.54 16.74
N ILE A 22 1.90 23.32 16.35
CA ILE A 22 0.67 22.66 16.78
C ILE A 22 0.65 22.52 18.30
N ASN A 23 1.76 22.08 18.92
CA ASN A 23 1.85 21.94 20.36
C ASN A 23 1.61 23.27 21.10
N ARG A 24 2.11 24.40 20.57
CA ARG A 24 1.86 25.74 21.13
C ARG A 24 0.39 26.16 20.99
N VAL A 25 -0.22 25.91 19.83
CA VAL A 25 -1.64 26.25 19.57
C VAL A 25 -2.57 25.40 20.44
N VAL A 26 -2.34 24.08 20.51
CA VAL A 26 -3.09 23.16 21.36
C VAL A 26 -2.92 23.51 22.84
N THR A 27 -1.71 23.90 23.26
CA THR A 27 -1.47 24.35 24.64
C THR A 27 -2.22 25.64 24.97
N LYS A 28 -2.26 26.62 24.07
CA LYS A 28 -3.03 27.87 24.25
C LYS A 28 -4.54 27.62 24.30
N LEU A 29 -5.08 26.83 23.37
CA LEU A 29 -6.51 26.47 23.35
C LEU A 29 -6.89 25.66 24.60
N ARG A 30 -6.02 24.75 25.05
CA ARG A 30 -6.21 23.97 26.28
C ARG A 30 -6.27 24.85 27.53
N HIS A 31 -5.39 25.85 27.64
CA HIS A 31 -5.41 26.78 28.77
C HIS A 31 -6.69 27.62 28.79
N LEU A 32 -7.26 27.94 27.63
CA LEU A 32 -8.56 28.62 27.55
C LEU A 32 -9.74 27.72 27.94
N LEU A 33 -9.64 26.40 27.73
CA LEU A 33 -10.75 25.44 27.89
C LEU A 33 -10.69 24.60 29.18
N GLY A 34 -9.64 24.72 30.01
CA GLY A 34 -9.55 24.06 31.32
C GLY A 34 -9.41 22.53 31.28
N LEU A 35 -8.99 21.96 30.14
CA LEU A 35 -8.95 20.50 29.93
C LEU A 35 -7.70 19.83 30.55
N PRO A 36 -7.81 18.56 30.99
CA PRO A 36 -6.69 17.79 31.56
C PRO A 36 -5.55 17.54 30.54
N TYR A 37 -4.36 17.17 31.06
CA TYR A 37 -3.15 17.00 30.25
C TYR A 37 -3.29 15.89 29.19
N TRP A 38 -3.15 16.26 27.92
CA TRP A 38 -3.14 15.35 26.77
C TRP A 38 -2.09 15.82 25.76
N SER A 39 -1.13 14.95 25.43
CA SER A 39 -0.07 15.25 24.46
C SER A 39 -0.48 14.77 23.06
N PHE A 40 -0.67 15.71 22.13
CA PHE A 40 -0.94 15.41 20.72
C PHE A 40 0.17 14.53 20.13
N SER A 41 1.43 14.77 20.47
CA SER A 41 2.56 13.96 20.02
C SER A 41 2.47 12.52 20.53
N SER A 42 2.02 12.31 21.76
CA SER A 42 1.80 10.95 22.30
C SER A 42 0.64 10.26 21.58
N TRP A 43 -0.47 10.97 21.33
CA TRP A 43 -1.59 10.43 20.55
C TRP A 43 -1.20 10.10 19.11
N ALA A 44 -0.52 11.01 18.42
CA ALA A 44 -0.04 10.83 17.06
C ALA A 44 0.95 9.65 16.99
N LYS A 45 1.88 9.56 17.95
CA LYS A 45 2.81 8.43 18.06
C LYS A 45 2.08 7.10 18.24
N VAL A 46 1.04 7.05 19.07
CA VAL A 46 0.21 5.85 19.24
C VAL A 46 -0.54 5.51 17.95
N LYS A 47 -1.13 6.51 17.27
CA LYS A 47 -1.85 6.31 16.00
C LYS A 47 -0.92 5.78 14.89
N VAL A 48 0.24 6.40 14.70
CA VAL A 48 1.24 5.95 13.72
C VAL A 48 1.72 4.55 14.05
N LYS A 49 2.08 4.28 15.31
CA LYS A 49 2.52 2.94 15.73
C LYS A 49 1.44 1.89 15.49
N ASN A 50 0.18 2.22 15.75
CA ASN A 50 -0.94 1.32 15.51
C ASN A 50 -1.15 1.04 14.01
N ALA A 51 -1.02 2.06 13.15
CA ALA A 51 -1.12 1.88 11.70
C ALA A 51 0.02 0.99 11.17
N VAL A 52 1.26 1.25 11.57
CA VAL A 52 2.42 0.43 11.18
C VAL A 52 2.28 -1.01 11.69
N ASN A 53 1.88 -1.19 12.94
CA ASN A 53 1.64 -2.51 13.51
C ASN A 53 0.52 -3.25 12.79
N PHE A 54 -0.55 -2.54 12.39
CA PHE A 54 -1.66 -3.13 11.64
C PHE A 54 -1.19 -3.68 10.29
N ILE A 55 -0.37 -2.92 9.55
CA ILE A 55 0.20 -3.34 8.26
C ILE A 55 1.03 -4.63 8.46
N GLY A 56 1.96 -4.62 9.42
CA GLY A 56 2.78 -5.80 9.70
C GLY A 56 1.98 -7.02 10.16
N SER A 57 0.96 -6.83 11.02
CA SER A 57 0.09 -7.92 11.45
C SER A 57 -0.72 -8.51 10.30
N PHE A 58 -1.17 -7.66 9.37
CA PHE A 58 -1.97 -8.09 8.22
C PHE A 58 -1.14 -8.94 7.25
N GLN A 59 0.07 -8.49 6.94
CA GLN A 59 1.01 -9.25 6.10
C GLN A 59 1.36 -10.61 6.72
N THR A 60 1.54 -10.65 8.04
CA THR A 60 1.86 -11.89 8.78
C THR A 60 0.70 -12.88 8.71
N VAL A 61 -0.52 -12.42 8.99
CA VAL A 61 -1.73 -13.26 8.95
C VAL A 61 -1.96 -13.83 7.56
N LEU A 62 -1.84 -13.02 6.51
CA LEU A 62 -2.02 -13.49 5.14
C LEU A 62 -0.95 -14.50 4.71
N SER A 63 0.30 -14.30 5.15
CA SER A 63 1.37 -15.25 4.88
C SER A 63 1.14 -16.58 5.59
N GLU A 64 0.66 -16.56 6.84
CA GLU A 64 0.31 -17.76 7.60
C GLU A 64 -0.86 -18.51 6.94
N GLU A 65 -1.89 -17.80 6.49
CA GLU A 65 -3.04 -18.40 5.79
C GLU A 65 -2.67 -18.99 4.42
N ALA A 66 -1.73 -18.37 3.70
CA ALA A 66 -1.17 -18.93 2.46
C ALA A 66 -0.46 -20.26 2.73
N ARG A 67 0.37 -20.34 3.79
CA ARG A 67 1.02 -21.59 4.22
C ARG A 67 0.01 -22.67 4.58
N ARG A 68 -1.02 -22.31 5.36
CA ARG A 68 -2.11 -23.23 5.76
C ARG A 68 -2.89 -23.74 4.56
N SER A 69 -3.03 -22.92 3.53
CA SER A 69 -3.71 -23.27 2.28
C SER A 69 -2.82 -24.02 1.29
N HIS A 70 -1.55 -24.25 1.62
CA HIS A 70 -0.57 -24.91 0.76
C HIS A 70 -0.42 -24.26 -0.62
N VAL A 71 -0.38 -22.92 -0.66
CA VAL A 71 -0.14 -22.13 -1.88
C VAL A 71 1.18 -21.37 -1.79
N ASP A 72 1.76 -21.07 -2.96
CA ASP A 72 3.06 -20.38 -3.07
C ASP A 72 3.00 -18.88 -2.76
N GLY A 73 1.80 -18.30 -2.73
CA GLY A 73 1.63 -16.86 -2.58
C GLY A 73 0.19 -16.41 -2.31
N VAL A 74 0.04 -15.12 -2.03
CA VAL A 74 -1.24 -14.45 -1.79
C VAL A 74 -1.28 -13.11 -2.52
N ILE A 75 -2.38 -12.87 -3.23
CA ILE A 75 -2.69 -11.58 -3.87
C ILE A 75 -3.81 -10.91 -3.07
N CYS A 76 -3.61 -9.67 -2.64
CA CYS A 76 -4.53 -8.95 -1.76
C CYS A 76 -4.61 -7.43 -2.05
N GLY A 77 -5.39 -6.74 -1.22
CA GLY A 77 -5.61 -5.29 -1.27
C GLY A 77 -5.74 -4.70 0.14
N HIS A 78 -6.71 -3.81 0.36
CA HIS A 78 -7.12 -3.20 1.65
C HIS A 78 -6.17 -2.20 2.31
N ILE A 79 -4.85 -2.34 2.15
CA ILE A 79 -3.87 -1.41 2.76
C ILE A 79 -3.55 -0.23 1.84
N HIS A 80 -4.04 -0.23 0.59
CA HIS A 80 -3.77 0.82 -0.40
C HIS A 80 -2.26 1.08 -0.59
N HIS A 81 -1.44 0.05 -0.39
CA HIS A 81 0.01 0.12 -0.57
C HIS A 81 0.44 -1.01 -1.50
N ALA A 82 0.82 -0.64 -2.72
CA ALA A 82 1.23 -1.59 -3.75
C ALA A 82 2.60 -2.19 -3.41
N ALA A 83 2.69 -3.51 -3.34
CA ALA A 83 3.93 -4.21 -2.97
C ALA A 83 3.98 -5.63 -3.55
N ILE A 84 5.16 -6.04 -4.03
CA ILE A 84 5.51 -7.45 -4.25
C ILE A 84 6.69 -7.76 -3.33
N GLU A 85 6.46 -8.60 -2.33
CA GLU A 85 7.45 -8.92 -1.31
C GLU A 85 7.44 -10.42 -1.01
N SER A 86 8.55 -10.94 -0.47
CA SER A 86 8.66 -12.35 -0.08
C SER A 86 8.69 -12.45 1.45
N TYR A 87 7.75 -13.20 2.01
CA TYR A 87 7.65 -13.49 3.44
C TYR A 87 8.05 -14.94 3.71
N GLY A 88 9.36 -15.18 3.69
CA GLY A 88 9.92 -16.53 3.75
C GLY A 88 9.68 -17.27 2.45
N ASP A 89 8.86 -18.32 2.52
CA ASP A 89 8.43 -19.19 1.43
C ASP A 89 7.19 -18.71 0.68
N VAL A 90 6.50 -17.68 1.18
CA VAL A 90 5.27 -17.14 0.58
C VAL A 90 5.54 -15.85 -0.15
N GLN A 91 5.03 -15.75 -1.38
CA GLN A 91 5.02 -14.49 -2.13
C GLN A 91 3.78 -13.65 -1.74
N TYR A 92 4.01 -12.42 -1.29
CA TYR A 92 2.96 -11.47 -0.95
C TYR A 92 2.84 -10.42 -2.05
N ILE A 93 1.64 -10.29 -2.62
CA ILE A 93 1.31 -9.27 -3.61
C ILE A 93 0.16 -8.41 -3.08
N ASN A 94 0.37 -7.11 -2.96
CA ASN A 94 -0.67 -6.13 -2.73
C ASN A 94 -0.85 -5.28 -3.98
N THR A 95 -2.08 -5.23 -4.47
CA THR A 95 -2.44 -4.53 -5.72
C THR A 95 -2.44 -3.00 -5.59
N GLY A 96 -2.40 -2.48 -4.37
CA GLY A 96 -2.54 -1.05 -4.11
C GLY A 96 -3.98 -0.60 -4.33
N ASP A 97 -4.14 0.54 -4.99
CA ASP A 97 -5.42 1.18 -5.23
C ASP A 97 -5.39 2.09 -6.45
N TRP A 98 -6.57 2.51 -6.91
CA TRP A 98 -6.71 3.29 -8.15
C TRP A 98 -6.88 4.79 -7.90
N VAL A 99 -6.79 5.21 -6.65
CA VAL A 99 -7.00 6.61 -6.24
C VAL A 99 -5.67 7.25 -5.86
N GLU A 100 -4.90 6.60 -4.98
CA GLU A 100 -3.64 7.13 -4.46
C GLU A 100 -2.44 6.56 -5.20
N SER A 101 -2.34 5.24 -5.31
CA SER A 101 -1.18 4.57 -5.94
C SER A 101 -1.33 4.42 -7.46
N CYS A 102 -2.55 4.36 -7.99
CA CYS A 102 -2.85 4.15 -9.41
C CYS A 102 -2.10 2.94 -9.99
N THR A 103 -2.15 1.81 -9.27
CA THR A 103 -1.40 0.59 -9.61
C THR A 103 -2.28 -0.55 -10.10
N ALA A 104 -1.68 -1.46 -10.88
CA ALA A 104 -2.26 -2.73 -11.28
C ALA A 104 -1.21 -3.85 -11.17
N ALA A 105 -1.57 -4.96 -10.52
CA ALA A 105 -0.75 -6.17 -10.55
C ALA A 105 -1.05 -6.95 -11.84
N VAL A 106 -0.01 -7.34 -12.56
CA VAL A 106 -0.09 -8.12 -13.80
C VAL A 106 0.78 -9.36 -13.69
N GLU A 107 0.31 -10.46 -14.27
CA GLU A 107 1.09 -11.67 -14.47
C GLU A 107 1.43 -11.79 -15.96
N HIS A 108 2.72 -11.94 -16.24
CA HIS A 108 3.23 -12.15 -17.60
C HIS A 108 3.07 -13.62 -18.00
N PHE A 109 3.08 -13.92 -19.30
CA PHE A 109 2.97 -15.30 -19.81
C PHE A 109 4.13 -16.22 -19.38
N ASP A 110 5.24 -15.64 -18.91
CA ASP A 110 6.39 -16.36 -18.35
C ASP A 110 6.23 -16.63 -16.83
N GLY A 111 5.10 -16.25 -16.22
CA GLY A 111 4.80 -16.39 -14.80
C GLY A 111 5.39 -15.29 -13.92
N ARG A 112 6.06 -14.27 -14.50
CA ARG A 112 6.55 -13.13 -13.71
C ARG A 112 5.37 -12.25 -13.29
N LEU A 113 5.35 -11.88 -12.01
CA LEU A 113 4.43 -10.87 -11.48
C LEU A 113 5.09 -9.49 -11.46
N GLU A 114 4.34 -8.47 -11.83
CA GLU A 114 4.77 -7.08 -11.87
C GLU A 114 3.66 -6.15 -11.37
N ILE A 115 4.03 -5.04 -10.73
CA ILE A 115 3.10 -3.95 -10.44
C ILE A 115 3.37 -2.83 -11.44
N LEU A 116 2.36 -2.56 -12.28
CA LEU A 116 2.33 -1.41 -13.16
C LEU A 116 1.79 -0.21 -12.41
N THR A 117 2.45 0.94 -12.56
CA THR A 117 1.98 2.22 -12.03
C THR A 117 1.57 3.10 -13.20
N TRP A 118 0.35 3.63 -13.20
CA TRP A 118 -0.22 4.40 -14.32
C TRP A 118 0.70 5.53 -14.83
N ALA A 119 1.36 6.25 -13.91
CA ALA A 119 2.32 7.31 -14.26
C ALA A 119 3.50 6.81 -15.12
N HIS A 120 3.86 5.53 -15.02
CA HIS A 120 4.91 4.88 -15.78
C HIS A 120 4.38 4.10 -17.01
N VAL A 121 3.06 3.91 -17.12
CA VAL A 121 2.39 3.28 -18.27
C VAL A 121 2.11 4.30 -19.37
N LEU A 122 2.23 5.61 -19.08
CA LEU A 122 2.22 6.64 -20.12
C LEU A 122 3.39 6.38 -21.08
N PRO A 123 3.14 6.11 -22.36
CA PRO A 123 4.21 5.86 -23.30
C PRO A 123 5.04 7.13 -23.45
N GLU A 124 6.36 7.03 -23.26
CA GLU A 124 7.28 7.71 -24.18
C GLU A 124 6.80 7.29 -25.57
N SER A 125 6.05 8.16 -26.26
CA SER A 125 5.25 7.89 -27.46
C SER A 125 5.84 6.79 -28.35
N SER A 126 5.47 5.53 -28.09
CA SER A 126 5.87 4.39 -28.90
C SER A 126 4.69 4.07 -29.80
N THR A 127 4.83 4.50 -31.04
CA THR A 127 3.98 4.18 -32.19
C THR A 127 4.02 2.67 -32.48
N GLY A 128 3.37 1.86 -31.65
CA GLY A 128 3.22 0.42 -31.83
C GLY A 128 1.77 0.01 -31.57
N LYS A 129 1.04 -0.36 -32.63
CA LYS A 129 -0.35 -0.82 -32.58
C LYS A 129 -0.41 -2.25 -32.02
N ASP A 130 -0.28 -2.43 -30.72
CA ASP A 130 -0.75 -3.67 -30.10
C ASP A 130 -2.20 -3.47 -29.67
N VAL A 131 -3.10 -4.07 -30.45
CA VAL A 131 -4.54 -4.02 -30.25
C VAL A 131 -4.88 -4.78 -28.97
N LEU A 132 -5.25 -4.05 -27.92
CA LEU A 132 -5.83 -4.63 -26.73
C LEU A 132 -7.12 -5.35 -27.11
N VAL A 133 -7.19 -6.67 -26.89
CA VAL A 133 -8.39 -7.47 -27.13
C VAL A 133 -9.26 -7.42 -25.87
N PRO A 134 -10.52 -6.96 -25.95
CA PRO A 134 -11.42 -6.98 -24.81
C PRO A 134 -11.75 -8.43 -24.42
N VAL A 135 -11.54 -8.77 -23.15
CA VAL A 135 -11.98 -10.05 -22.58
C VAL A 135 -13.42 -9.88 -22.10
N ASP A 136 -14.33 -10.65 -22.70
CA ASP A 136 -15.75 -10.64 -22.33
C ASP A 136 -15.96 -11.53 -21.09
N ILE A 137 -16.18 -10.89 -19.93
CA ILE A 137 -16.24 -11.55 -18.60
C ILE A 137 -17.40 -12.58 -18.51
N ILE A 138 -18.35 -12.55 -19.45
CA ILE A 138 -19.50 -13.46 -19.50
C ILE A 138 -19.10 -14.91 -19.85
N ASP A 139 -18.02 -15.14 -20.62
CA ASP A 139 -17.62 -16.50 -21.05
C ASP A 139 -17.04 -17.36 -19.90
N LEU A 140 -16.59 -16.75 -18.81
CA LEU A 140 -16.03 -17.49 -17.66
C LEU A 140 -17.08 -18.29 -16.89
N LYS A 141 -18.34 -17.80 -16.82
CA LYS A 141 -19.45 -18.54 -16.20
C LYS A 141 -19.94 -19.71 -17.06
N GLY A 142 -19.83 -19.60 -18.38
CA GLY A 142 -20.27 -20.63 -19.32
C GLY A 142 -19.37 -21.88 -19.33
N ARG A 143 -18.06 -21.70 -19.11
CA ARG A 143 -17.09 -22.81 -19.09
C ARG A 143 -17.15 -23.64 -17.80
N ALA A 144 -17.42 -23.01 -16.66
CA ALA A 144 -17.57 -23.71 -15.38
C ALA A 144 -18.80 -24.67 -15.37
N ALA A 145 -19.86 -24.33 -16.10
CA ALA A 145 -21.09 -25.13 -16.17
C ALA A 145 -21.01 -26.33 -17.14
N ARG A 146 -19.97 -26.42 -17.99
CA ARG A 146 -19.75 -27.55 -18.92
C ARG A 146 -18.74 -28.59 -18.42
N ALA A 147 -18.15 -28.37 -17.25
CA ALA A 147 -17.14 -29.23 -16.65
C ALA A 147 -17.63 -30.00 -15.40
N ALA A 148 -18.94 -29.99 -15.13
CA ALA A 148 -19.62 -30.77 -14.10
C ALA A 148 -20.62 -31.74 -14.76
#